data_AF-A0A800AQ32-F1
#
_entry.id   AF-A0A800AQ32-F1
#
_cell.length_a   1.000
_cell.length_b   1.000
_cell.length_c   1.000
_cell.angle_alpha   90.00
_cell.angle_beta   90.00
_cell.angle_gamma   90.00
#
_symmetry.space_group_name_H-M   'P 1'
#
loop_
_entity.id
_entity.type
_entity.pdbx_description
1 polymer ?
#
loop_
_entity_poly.entity_id
_entity_poly.type
_entity_poly.pdbx_seq_one_letter_code
_entity_poly.pdbx_strand_id
1 'polypeptide(L)' 'MKKAKILLLEDDLNLNETIKEYLEDEGFEVDAAYDSDEAFEKIYENSYDILLLGVMVPGENGGKGATLVLERQRMTVMSK' A
#
# COMPACT_ATOMS: atom_id res chain seq x y z
N MET A 1 5.64 22.33 3.46
CA MET A 1 6.37 21.18 2.87
C MET A 1 5.34 20.26 2.21
N LYS A 2 5.69 19.58 1.12
CA LYS A 2 4.79 18.60 0.49
C LYS A 2 4.74 17.36 1.39
N LYS A 3 3.54 16.91 1.77
CA LYS A 3 3.34 15.63 2.48
C LYS A 3 3.63 14.49 1.49
N ALA A 4 4.32 13.44 1.94
CA ALA A 4 4.51 12.25 1.12
C ALA A 4 3.17 11.49 1.05
N LYS A 5 2.80 11.08 -0.17
CA LYS A 5 1.53 10.39 -0.43
C LYS A 5 1.74 8.88 -0.50
N ILE A 6 0.97 8.13 0.27
CA ILE A 6 1.06 6.68 0.44
C ILE A 6 -0.20 6.02 -0.13
N LEU A 7 -0.04 4.93 -0.90
CA LEU A 7 -1.12 3.98 -1.15
C LEU A 7 -0.94 2.78 -0.21
N LEU A 8 -1.91 2.53 0.65
CA LEU A 8 -1.97 1.36 1.53
C LEU A 8 -2.89 0.32 0.89
N LEU A 9 -2.42 -0.91 0.66
CA LEU A 9 -3.25 -2.05 0.29
C LEU A 9 -3.25 -3.05 1.44
N GLU A 10 -4.39 -3.25 2.10
CA GLU A 10 -4.56 -4.19 3.22
C GLU A 10 -5.99 -4.70 3.24
N ASP A 11 -6.17 -6.03 3.21
CA ASP A 11 -7.48 -6.69 3.03
C ASP A 11 -8.28 -6.80 4.34
N ASP A 12 -7.63 -6.75 5.51
CA ASP A 12 -8.33 -6.59 6.78
C ASP A 12 -8.72 -5.12 6.99
N LEU A 13 -10.03 -4.83 6.91
CA LEU A 13 -10.59 -3.48 7.07
C LEU A 13 -10.15 -2.78 8.36
N ASN A 14 -10.14 -3.49 9.49
CA ASN A 14 -9.80 -2.86 10.78
C ASN A 14 -8.32 -2.53 10.86
N LEU A 15 -7.47 -3.43 10.36
CA LEU A 15 -6.03 -3.20 10.30
C LEU A 15 -5.70 -2.05 9.33
N ASN A 16 -6.36 -2.04 8.18
CA ASN A 16 -6.22 -0.99 7.17
C ASN A 16 -6.54 0.39 7.75
N GLU A 17 -7.70 0.54 8.41
CA GLU A 17 -8.10 1.78 9.08
C GLU A 17 -7.08 2.18 10.16
N THR A 18 -6.65 1.23 11.00
CA THR A 18 -5.67 1.48 12.06
C THR A 18 -4.33 2.00 11.49
N ILE A 19 -3.82 1.39 10.42
CA ILE A 19 -2.57 1.80 9.77
C ILE A 19 -2.74 3.17 9.11
N LYS A 20 -3.87 3.39 8.45
CA LYS A 20 -4.18 4.68 7.82
C LYS A 20 -4.18 5.82 8.84
N GLU A 21 -4.92 5.68 9.93
CA GLU A 21 -5.00 6.69 11.00
C GLU A 21 -3.61 7.00 11.57
N TYR A 22 -2.82 5.96 11.87
CA TYR A 22 -1.46 6.12 12.36
C TYR A 22 -0.55 6.90 11.40
N LEU A 23 -0.60 6.60 10.10
CA LEU A 23 0.21 7.28 9.09
C LEU A 23 -0.27 8.72 8.84
N GLU A 24 -1.57 8.98 8.87
CA GLU A 24 -2.12 10.33 8.77
C GLU A 24 -1.69 11.21 9.96
N ASP A 25 -1.65 10.64 11.17
CA ASP A 25 -1.16 11.29 12.40
C ASP A 25 0.34 11.63 12.33
N GLU A 26 1.15 10.76 11.71
CA GLU A 26 2.58 11.04 11.41
C GLU A 26 2.78 12.07 10.29
N GLY A 27 1.69 12.56 9.68
CA GLY A 27 1.68 13.67 8.74
C GLY A 27 1.76 13.27 7.28
N PHE A 28 1.54 11.99 6.95
CA PHE A 28 1.42 11.51 5.57
C PHE A 28 0.04 11.84 4.98
N GLU A 29 -0.09 11.73 3.65
CA GLU A 29 -1.38 11.64 2.96
C GLU A 29 -1.57 10.17 2.56
N VAL A 30 -2.69 9.54 2.93
CA VAL A 30 -2.85 8.10 2.77
C VAL A 30 -4.14 7.80 2.02
N ASP A 31 -4.01 7.19 0.85
CA ASP A 31 -5.12 6.52 0.19
C ASP A 31 -5.06 5.03 0.55
N ALA A 32 -6.16 4.47 1.03
CA ALA A 32 -6.26 3.07 1.41
C ALA A 32 -7.09 2.30 0.38
N ALA A 33 -6.63 1.13 -0.03
CA ALA A 33 -7.32 0.16 -0.87
C ALA A 33 -7.42 -1.19 -0.13
N TYR A 34 -8.47 -1.95 -0.42
CA TYR A 34 -8.75 -3.23 0.26
C TYR A 34 -8.54 -4.45 -0.64
N ASP A 35 -8.43 -4.22 -1.95
CA ASP A 35 -8.12 -5.24 -2.93
C ASP A 35 -7.20 -4.70 -4.03
N SER A 36 -6.72 -5.61 -4.87
CA SER A 36 -5.78 -5.26 -5.93
C SER A 36 -6.40 -4.36 -7.00
N ASP A 37 -7.68 -4.54 -7.31
CA ASP A 37 -8.34 -3.79 -8.38
C ASP A 37 -8.47 -2.31 -7.99
N GLU A 38 -8.93 -2.04 -6.77
CA GLU A 38 -8.99 -0.69 -6.21
C GLU A 38 -7.60 -0.04 -6.12
N ALA A 39 -6.58 -0.80 -5.72
CA ALA A 39 -5.22 -0.31 -5.68
C ALA A 39 -4.70 0.07 -7.08
N PHE A 40 -4.98 -0.75 -8.10
CA PHE A 40 -4.58 -0.47 -9.48
C PHE A 40 -5.28 0.76 -10.06
N GLU A 41 -6.59 0.91 -9.82
CA GLU A 41 -7.33 2.11 -10.22
C GLU A 41 -6.70 3.37 -9.61
N LYS A 42 -6.39 3.33 -8.31
CA LYS A 42 -5.74 4.45 -7.61
C LYS A 42 -4.35 4.76 -8.14
N ILE A 43 -3.53 3.74 -8.41
CA ILE A 43 -2.19 3.92 -9.02
C ILE A 43 -2.29 4.58 -10.39
N TYR A 44 -3.33 4.28 -11.16
CA TYR A 44 -3.51 4.84 -12.49
C TYR A 44 -3.96 6.31 -12.45
N GLU A 45 -4.80 6.66 -11.47
CA GLU A 45 -5.35 8.01 -11.33
C GLU A 45 -4.44 8.96 -10.54
N ASN A 46 -3.58 8.45 -9.67
CA ASN A 46 -2.79 9.22 -8.72
C ASN A 46 -1.29 8.90 -8.82
N SER A 47 -0.47 9.77 -8.25
CA SER A 47 0.97 9.51 -8.06
C SER A 47 1.28 9.37 -6.58
N TYR A 48 1.89 8.24 -6.23
CA TYR A 48 2.29 7.92 -4.86
C TYR A 48 3.80 7.98 -4.70
N ASP A 49 4.26 8.46 -3.55
CA ASP A 49 5.67 8.43 -3.15
C ASP A 49 6.05 7.06 -2.55
N ILE A 50 5.07 6.36 -1.95
CA ILE A 50 5.22 5.07 -1.28
C ILE A 50 4.00 4.18 -1.59
N LEU A 51 4.23 2.91 -1.89
CA LEU A 51 3.21 1.87 -1.90
C LEU A 51 3.46 0.94 -0.72
N LEU A 52 2.49 0.84 0.18
CA LEU A 52 2.52 -0.05 1.35
C LEU A 52 1.57 -1.21 1.06
N LEU A 53 2.12 -2.32 0.58
CA LEU A 53 1.36 -3.47 0.12
C LEU A 53 1.38 -4.58 1.17
N GLY A 54 0.23 -4.87 1.78
CA GLY A 54 -0.06 -6.01 2.64
C GLY A 54 -0.22 -7.30 1.85
N VAL A 55 0.76 -7.63 1.00
CA VAL A 55 0.74 -8.90 0.28
C VAL A 55 1.33 -9.97 1.19
N MET A 56 0.49 -10.95 1.54
CA MET A 56 0.95 -12.23 2.05
C MET A 56 1.85 -12.87 0.98
N VAL A 57 3.17 -12.82 1.14
CA VAL A 57 4.09 -13.57 0.26
C VAL A 57 4.10 -15.02 0.75
N PRO A 58 3.55 -16.01 0.01
CA PRO A 58 3.80 -17.39 0.35
C PRO A 58 5.30 -17.67 0.15
N GLY A 59 6.05 -17.77 1.24
CA GLY A 59 7.31 -18.52 1.22
C GLY A 59 7.00 -19.97 0.88
N GLU A 60 7.94 -20.67 0.23
CA GLU A 60 7.78 -22.00 -0.38
C GLU A 60 7.30 -23.14 0.56
N ASN A 61 6.84 -22.87 1.78
CA ASN A 61 6.33 -23.86 2.73
C ASN A 61 5.09 -23.42 3.56
N GLY A 62 4.19 -22.59 3.01
CA GLY A 62 2.80 -22.52 3.48
C GLY A 62 2.55 -21.97 4.89
N GLY A 63 3.41 -21.09 5.41
CA GLY A 63 3.18 -20.36 6.67
C GLY A 63 2.54 -18.98 6.44
N LYS A 64 1.56 -18.60 7.29
CA LYS A 64 0.98 -17.25 7.32
C LYS A 64 1.98 -16.28 7.94
N GLY A 65 2.39 -15.24 7.20
CA GLY A 65 3.28 -14.20 7.70
C GLY A 65 2.98 -12.86 7.02
N ALA A 66 2.85 -11.79 7.82
CA ALA A 66 2.79 -10.42 7.34
C ALA A 66 4.19 -9.96 6.91
N THR A 67 4.34 -9.46 5.69
CA THR A 67 5.59 -8.85 5.21
C THR A 67 5.36 -7.35 5.03
N LEU A 68 6.01 -6.54 5.85
CA LEU A 68 6.03 -5.08 5.68
C LEU A 68 7.09 -4.74 4.63
N VAL A 69 6.69 -4.63 3.35
CA VAL A 69 7.60 -4.19 2.28
C VAL A 69 7.61 -2.66 2.23
N LEU A 70 8.69 -2.05 2.72
CA LEU A 70 9.00 -0.63 2.50
C LEU A 70 9.94 -0.52 1.29
N GLU A 71 9.40 -0.66 0.08
CA GLU A 71 10.20 -0.51 -1.14
C GLU A 71 9.98 0.86 -1.78
N ARG A 72 11.04 1.66 -1.86
CA ARG A 72 11.06 2.89 -2.65
C ARG A 72 11.21 2.52 -4.13
N GLN A 73 10.16 2.03 -4.78
CA GLN A 73 10.21 1.74 -6.22
C GLN A 73 9.69 2.91 -7.07
N ARG A 74 10.53 3.37 -7.99
CA ARG A 74 10.06 3.96 -9.26
C ARG A 74 9.36 2.86 -10.03
N MET A 75 8.05 2.68 -9.86
CA MET A 75 7.29 1.83 -10.76
C MET A 75 7.22 2.49 -12.14
N THR A 76 7.91 1.90 -13.11
CA THR A 76 7.58 2.11 -14.53
C THR A 76 6.55 1.04 -14.88
N VAL A 77 5.28 1.43 -14.93
CA VAL A 77 4.23 0.55 -15.46
C VAL A 77 4.42 0.49 -16.98
N MET A 78 5.00 -0.60 -17.49
CA MET A 78 4.93 -0.90 -18.92
C MET A 78 3.63 -1.65 -19.18
N SER A 79 2.65 -0.91 -19.72
CA SER A 79 1.48 -1.49 -20.38
C SER A 79 1.94 -2.31 -21.58
N LYS A 80 1.42 -3.53 -21.72
CA LYS A 80 1.31 -4.22 -23.00
C LYS A 80 -0.16 -4.38 -23.34
#